data_AF-A0A367ZYB7-F1
#
_entry.id   AF-A0A367ZYB7-F1
#
_cell.length_a   1.000
_cell.length_b   1.000
_cell.length_c   1.000
_cell.angle_alpha   90.00
_cell.angle_beta   90.00
_cell.angle_gamma   90.00
#
_symmetry.space_group_name_H-M   'P 1'
#
loop_
_entity.id
_entity.type
_entity.pdbx_description
1 polymer ?
#
loop_
_entity_poly.entity_id
_entity_poly.type
_entity_poly.pdbx_seq_one_letter_code
_entity_poly.pdbx_strand_id
1 'polypeptide(L)'
;MCDLSTAAIIGSTLLGTAGMIQQSRAQAQAANIHAQMAQMNARIASQRARDALERGALEERQKRQQVSGLMGRQRMAFAKNNVDMAFGSPLDSIIDTAVMGEMDALTIRSNAAREAYDHDVASANARAQSPFYKMEEKNARTAGWLGAGETLLGGGAKAYSSHKGLNPR
;
A
#
# COMPACT_ATOMS: atom_id res chain seq x y z
N MET A 1 32.04 26.06 -45.75
CA MET A 1 31.78 24.83 -44.96
C MET A 1 31.23 25.11 -43.55
N CYS A 2 31.01 26.37 -43.16
CA CYS A 2 30.56 26.76 -41.81
C CYS A 2 29.05 26.64 -41.57
N ASP A 3 28.21 26.60 -42.62
CA ASP A 3 26.75 26.44 -42.49
C ASP A 3 26.35 25.01 -42.09
N LEU A 4 27.10 23.99 -42.53
CA LEU A 4 26.79 22.60 -42.22
C LEU A 4 27.18 22.22 -40.78
N SER A 5 28.28 22.78 -40.26
CA SER A 5 28.74 22.53 -38.90
C SER A 5 27.91 23.26 -37.85
N THR A 6 27.50 24.51 -38.13
CA THR A 6 26.56 25.25 -37.27
C THR A 6 25.16 24.64 -37.31
N ALA A 7 24.66 24.23 -38.49
CA ALA A 7 23.40 23.51 -38.59
C ALA A 7 23.44 22.14 -37.89
N ALA A 8 24.57 21.42 -37.91
CA ALA A 8 24.72 20.15 -37.19
C ALA A 8 24.77 20.34 -35.67
N ILE A 9 25.37 21.43 -35.15
CA ILE A 9 25.38 21.74 -33.72
C ILE A 9 23.98 22.15 -33.23
N ILE A 10 23.24 22.93 -34.02
CA ILE A 10 21.85 23.30 -33.73
C ILE A 10 20.92 22.08 -33.86
N GLY A 11 21.11 21.24 -34.88
CA GLY A 11 20.34 20.02 -35.09
C GLY A 11 20.56 18.96 -34.00
N SER A 12 21.80 18.79 -33.53
CA SER A 12 22.13 17.84 -32.45
C SER A 12 21.67 18.31 -31.06
N THR A 13 21.66 19.61 -30.79
CA THR A 13 21.10 20.16 -29.54
C THR A 13 19.57 20.05 -29.48
N LEU A 14 18.87 20.27 -30.60
CA LEU A 14 17.42 20.06 -30.68
C LEU A 14 17.05 18.57 -30.50
N LEU A 15 17.79 17.65 -31.10
CA LEU A 15 17.58 16.20 -30.90
C LEU A 15 17.82 15.76 -29.44
N GLY A 16 18.81 16.33 -28.77
CA GLY A 16 19.07 16.08 -27.33
C GLY A 16 17.93 16.55 -26.43
N THR A 17 17.33 17.71 -26.70
CA THR A 17 16.19 18.23 -25.92
C THR A 17 14.93 17.37 -26.04
N ALA A 18 14.62 16.89 -27.25
CA ALA A 18 13.47 16.00 -27.47
C ALA A 18 13.63 14.67 -26.71
N GLY A 19 14.84 14.11 -26.71
CA GLY A 19 15.16 12.89 -25.95
C GLY A 19 14.95 13.05 -24.43
N MET A 20 15.39 14.16 -23.85
CA MET A 20 15.23 14.43 -22.40
C MET A 20 13.79 14.68 -21.98
N ILE A 21 13.00 15.40 -22.79
CA ILE A 21 11.56 15.58 -22.53
C ILE A 21 10.82 14.25 -22.64
N GLN A 22 11.19 13.41 -23.59
CA GLN A 22 10.55 12.10 -23.75
C GLN A 22 10.90 11.16 -22.59
N GLN A 23 12.16 11.14 -22.16
CA GLN A 23 12.63 10.34 -21.03
C GLN A 23 11.97 10.76 -19.70
N SER A 24 11.90 12.06 -19.44
CA SER A 24 11.22 12.59 -18.25
C SER A 24 9.71 12.32 -18.24
N ARG A 25 9.04 12.38 -19.40
CA ARG A 25 7.63 11.98 -19.53
C ARG A 25 7.42 10.51 -19.22
N ALA A 26 8.31 9.63 -19.70
CA ALA A 26 8.26 8.21 -19.38
C ALA A 26 8.43 7.96 -17.87
N GLN A 27 9.37 8.66 -17.23
CA GLN A 27 9.59 8.58 -15.79
C GLN A 27 8.37 9.10 -14.99
N ALA A 28 7.77 10.21 -15.44
CA ALA A 28 6.55 10.75 -14.84
C ALA A 28 5.36 9.77 -14.96
N GLN A 29 5.22 9.12 -16.12
CA GLN A 29 4.17 8.11 -16.33
C GLN A 29 4.39 6.88 -15.44
N ALA A 30 5.63 6.40 -15.32
CA ALA A 30 5.97 5.31 -14.41
C ALA A 30 5.63 5.65 -12.96
N ALA A 31 6.01 6.84 -12.48
CA ALA A 31 5.68 7.32 -11.14
C ALA A 31 4.15 7.37 -10.90
N ASN A 32 3.38 7.82 -11.90
CA ASN A 32 1.92 7.82 -11.82
C ASN A 32 1.34 6.40 -11.69
N ILE A 33 1.85 5.44 -12.46
CA ILE A 33 1.45 4.01 -12.35
C ILE A 33 1.76 3.48 -10.95
N HIS A 34 2.96 3.76 -10.41
CA HIS A 34 3.32 3.37 -9.05
C HIS A 34 2.38 4.01 -8.00
N ALA A 35 2.00 5.27 -8.17
CA ALA A 35 1.04 5.94 -7.29
C ALA A 35 -0.34 5.26 -7.32
N GLN A 36 -0.81 4.83 -8.50
CA GLN A 36 -2.08 4.11 -8.66
C GLN A 36 -2.01 2.71 -8.04
N MET A 37 -0.92 1.98 -8.27
CA MET A 37 -0.68 0.67 -7.65
C MET A 37 -0.66 0.76 -6.13
N ALA A 38 0.01 1.77 -5.56
CA ALA A 38 0.03 2.01 -4.13
C ALA A 38 -1.38 2.29 -3.57
N GLN A 39 -2.21 3.08 -4.27
CA GLN A 39 -3.60 3.31 -3.87
C GLN A 39 -4.46 2.04 -3.97
N MET A 40 -4.27 1.24 -5.00
CA MET A 40 -4.97 -0.04 -5.15
C MET A 40 -4.58 -1.01 -4.04
N ASN A 41 -3.29 -1.13 -3.75
CA ASN A 41 -2.78 -1.94 -2.63
C ASN A 41 -3.36 -1.48 -1.29
N ALA A 42 -3.46 -0.16 -1.06
CA ALA A 42 -4.10 0.37 0.13
C ALA A 42 -5.57 -0.03 0.25
N ARG A 43 -6.32 0.00 -0.86
CA ARG A 43 -7.74 -0.42 -0.88
C ARG A 43 -7.87 -1.91 -0.59
N ILE A 44 -7.08 -2.75 -1.24
CA ILE A 44 -7.06 -4.20 -1.04
C ILE A 44 -6.72 -4.52 0.42
N ALA A 45 -5.68 -3.90 0.98
CA ALA A 45 -5.31 -4.08 2.38
C ALA A 45 -6.47 -3.70 3.32
N SER A 46 -7.14 -2.56 3.08
CA SER A 46 -8.31 -2.18 3.89
C SER A 46 -9.49 -3.15 3.77
N GLN A 47 -9.66 -3.79 2.60
CA GLN A 47 -10.69 -4.80 2.40
C GLN A 47 -10.35 -6.07 3.18
N ARG A 48 -9.09 -6.50 3.15
CA ARG A 48 -8.61 -7.63 3.94
C ARG A 48 -8.72 -7.39 5.44
N ALA A 49 -8.48 -6.16 5.90
CA ALA A 49 -8.69 -5.80 7.31
C ALA A 49 -10.15 -6.01 7.73
N ARG A 50 -11.10 -5.55 6.91
CA ARG A 50 -12.54 -5.76 7.16
C ARG A 50 -12.92 -7.23 7.12
N ASP A 51 -12.46 -7.96 6.11
CA ASP A 51 -12.70 -9.41 5.98
C ASP A 51 -12.19 -10.19 7.20
N ALA A 52 -10.98 -9.89 7.68
CA ALA A 52 -10.41 -10.51 8.88
C ALA A 52 -11.30 -10.29 10.12
N LEU A 53 -11.81 -9.07 10.32
CA LEU A 53 -12.74 -8.76 11.41
C LEU A 53 -14.08 -9.49 11.26
N GLU A 54 -14.66 -9.50 10.06
CA GLU A 54 -15.94 -10.15 9.79
C GLU A 54 -15.85 -11.67 9.99
N ARG A 55 -14.79 -12.30 9.46
CA ARG A 55 -14.47 -13.71 9.66
C ARG A 55 -14.25 -14.02 11.13
N GLY A 56 -13.43 -13.22 11.82
CA GLY A 56 -13.19 -13.37 13.26
C GLY A 56 -14.46 -13.28 14.10
N ALA A 57 -15.35 -12.34 13.79
CA ALA A 57 -16.64 -12.20 14.47
C ALA A 57 -17.58 -13.39 14.20
N LEU A 58 -17.52 -13.98 12.99
CA LEU A 58 -18.26 -15.18 12.68
C LEU A 58 -17.73 -16.39 13.46
N GLU A 59 -16.41 -16.58 13.49
CA GLU A 59 -15.74 -17.66 14.23
C GLU A 59 -15.97 -17.53 15.75
N GLU A 60 -15.90 -16.31 16.31
CA GLU A 60 -16.22 -16.03 17.72
C GLU A 60 -17.65 -16.51 18.05
N ARG A 61 -18.63 -16.15 17.22
CA ARG A 61 -20.03 -16.57 17.40
C ARG A 61 -20.18 -18.09 17.31
N GLN A 62 -19.53 -18.72 16.33
CA GLN A 62 -19.56 -20.17 16.18
C GLN A 62 -18.96 -20.87 17.41
N LYS A 63 -17.85 -20.35 17.95
CA LYS A 63 -17.24 -20.90 19.16
C LYS A 63 -18.18 -20.82 20.36
N ARG A 64 -18.82 -19.66 20.60
CA ARG A 64 -19.81 -19.51 21.67
C ARG A 64 -21.00 -20.46 21.52
N GLN A 65 -21.46 -20.70 20.29
CA GLN A 65 -22.52 -21.68 20.01
C GLN A 65 -22.08 -23.12 20.34
N GLN A 66 -20.87 -23.50 19.94
CA GLN A 66 -20.30 -24.82 20.25
C GLN A 66 -20.18 -25.04 21.77
N VAL A 67 -19.70 -24.03 22.49
CA VAL A 67 -19.58 -24.05 23.96
C VAL A 67 -20.96 -24.17 24.61
N SER A 68 -21.95 -23.40 24.14
CA SER A 68 -23.34 -23.49 24.63
C SER A 68 -23.92 -24.90 24.44
N GLY A 69 -23.67 -25.52 23.28
CA GLY A 69 -24.06 -26.90 23.01
C GLY A 69 -23.32 -27.93 23.86
N LEU A 70 -22.04 -27.70 24.20
CA LEU A 70 -21.28 -28.54 25.12
C LEU A 70 -21.85 -28.45 26.54
N MET A 71 -22.09 -27.24 27.05
CA MET A 71 -22.71 -27.01 28.36
C MET A 71 -24.10 -27.65 28.44
N GLY A 72 -24.90 -27.55 27.37
CA GLY A 72 -26.20 -28.23 27.29
C GLY A 72 -26.07 -29.76 27.41
N ARG A 73 -25.08 -30.36 26.74
CA ARG A 73 -24.79 -31.80 26.85
C ARG A 73 -24.31 -32.18 28.25
N GLN A 74 -23.46 -31.38 28.88
CA GLN A 74 -23.01 -31.59 30.26
C GLN A 74 -24.19 -31.56 31.24
N ARG A 75 -25.07 -30.57 31.13
CA ARG A 75 -26.30 -30.48 31.95
C ARG A 75 -27.19 -31.71 31.80
N MET A 76 -27.41 -32.16 30.56
CA MET A 76 -28.19 -33.38 30.31
C MET A 76 -27.52 -34.63 30.88
N ALA A 77 -26.18 -34.72 30.83
CA ALA A 77 -25.45 -35.84 31.40
C ALA A 77 -25.57 -35.86 32.93
N PHE A 78 -25.44 -34.73 33.62
CA PHE A 78 -25.63 -34.66 35.07
C PHE A 78 -27.07 -34.96 35.47
N ALA A 79 -28.05 -34.40 34.75
CA ALA A 79 -29.48 -34.68 34.97
C ALA A 79 -29.81 -36.18 34.81
N LYS A 80 -29.25 -36.86 33.79
CA LYS A 80 -29.42 -38.31 33.59
C LYS A 80 -28.85 -39.15 34.73
N ASN A 81 -27.79 -38.67 35.39
CA ASN A 81 -27.16 -39.35 36.51
C ASN A 81 -27.74 -38.92 37.88
N ASN A 82 -28.85 -38.15 37.91
CA ASN A 82 -29.45 -37.60 39.14
C ASN A 82 -28.45 -36.79 39.99
N VAL A 83 -27.48 -36.14 39.33
CA VAL A 83 -26.48 -35.31 39.99
C VAL A 83 -27.04 -33.89 40.13
N ASP A 84 -27.02 -33.34 41.35
CA ASP A 84 -27.41 -31.96 41.57
C ASP A 84 -26.38 -31.01 40.92
N MET A 85 -26.88 -30.12 40.06
CA MET A 85 -26.09 -29.14 39.32
C MET A 85 -26.02 -27.79 40.03
N ALA A 86 -26.66 -27.64 41.21
CA ALA A 86 -26.70 -26.39 41.96
C ALA A 86 -25.44 -26.13 42.80
N PHE A 87 -24.58 -27.13 43.01
CA PHE A 87 -23.37 -26.99 43.83
C PHE A 87 -22.30 -28.04 43.52
N GLY A 88 -21.06 -27.77 43.97
CA GLY A 88 -19.93 -28.68 43.91
C GLY A 88 -19.38 -28.92 42.50
N SER A 89 -18.62 -30.01 42.34
CA SER A 89 -17.88 -30.32 41.11
C SER A 89 -18.69 -30.28 39.79
N PRO A 90 -19.98 -30.67 39.75
CA PRO A 90 -20.80 -30.56 38.53
C PRO A 90 -21.04 -29.12 38.08
N LEU A 91 -21.30 -28.21 39.04
CA LEU A 91 -21.46 -26.79 38.76
C LEU A 91 -20.14 -26.17 38.31
N ASP A 92 -19.04 -26.48 39.03
CA ASP A 92 -17.70 -26.00 38.70
C ASP A 92 -17.30 -26.40 37.28
N SER A 93 -17.58 -27.65 36.87
CA SER A 93 -17.28 -28.13 35.51
C SER A 93 -18.02 -27.35 34.40
N ILE A 94 -19.28 -26.97 34.63
CA ILE A 94 -20.06 -26.17 33.68
C ILE A 94 -19.52 -24.74 33.62
N ILE A 95 -19.16 -24.16 34.77
CA ILE A 95 -18.58 -22.83 34.87
C ILE A 95 -17.22 -22.80 34.15
N ASP A 96 -16.34 -23.76 34.43
CA ASP A 96 -15.03 -23.89 33.79
C ASP A 96 -15.17 -24.01 32.27
N THR A 97 -16.17 -24.78 31.80
CA THR A 97 -16.47 -24.91 30.37
C THR A 97 -16.90 -23.57 29.76
N ALA A 98 -17.71 -22.79 30.48
CA ALA A 98 -18.12 -21.46 30.03
C ALA A 98 -16.93 -20.48 29.98
N VAL A 99 -16.10 -20.48 31.02
CA VAL A 99 -14.91 -19.61 31.14
C VAL A 99 -13.90 -19.94 30.04
N MET A 100 -13.55 -21.21 29.87
CA MET A 100 -12.64 -21.64 28.80
C MET A 100 -13.22 -21.31 27.41
N GLY A 101 -14.52 -21.54 27.23
CA GLY A 101 -15.20 -21.22 25.99
C GLY A 101 -15.18 -19.73 25.64
N GLU A 102 -15.36 -18.86 26.62
CA GLU A 102 -15.28 -17.42 26.43
C GLU A 102 -13.84 -16.95 26.20
N MET A 103 -12.86 -17.53 26.90
CA MET A 103 -11.44 -17.26 26.66
C MET A 103 -11.04 -17.61 25.22
N ASP A 104 -11.49 -18.75 24.71
CA ASP A 104 -11.28 -19.15 23.32
C ASP A 104 -11.93 -18.16 22.33
N ALA A 105 -13.17 -17.73 22.61
CA ALA A 105 -13.88 -16.75 21.79
C ALA A 105 -13.16 -15.39 21.75
N LEU A 106 -12.68 -14.91 22.91
CA LEU A 106 -11.89 -13.68 23.01
C LEU A 106 -10.53 -13.82 22.32
N THR A 107 -9.93 -15.00 22.35
CA THR A 107 -8.68 -15.29 21.62
C THR A 107 -8.89 -15.18 20.11
N ILE A 108 -9.98 -15.75 19.59
CA ILE A 108 -10.36 -15.61 18.17
C ILE A 108 -10.52 -14.12 17.80
N ARG A 109 -11.28 -13.37 18.60
CA ARG A 109 -11.47 -11.93 18.39
C ARG A 109 -10.15 -11.15 18.42
N SER A 110 -9.28 -11.43 19.37
CA SER A 110 -7.96 -10.79 19.48
C SER A 110 -7.10 -11.10 18.25
N ASN A 111 -7.08 -12.34 17.79
CA ASN A 111 -6.30 -12.74 16.61
C ASN A 111 -6.80 -12.04 15.34
N ALA A 112 -8.11 -11.99 15.14
CA ALA A 112 -8.71 -11.26 14.03
C ALA A 112 -8.41 -9.75 14.08
N ALA A 113 -8.44 -9.14 15.27
CA ALA A 113 -8.08 -7.74 15.44
C ALA A 113 -6.61 -7.46 15.11
N ARG A 114 -5.70 -8.38 15.46
CA ARG A 114 -4.27 -8.28 15.10
C ARG A 114 -4.07 -8.39 13.58
N GLU A 115 -4.69 -9.38 12.94
CA GLU A 115 -4.64 -9.54 11.48
C GLU A 115 -5.18 -8.30 10.75
N ALA A 116 -6.30 -7.75 11.23
CA ALA A 116 -6.86 -6.53 10.69
C ALA A 116 -5.94 -5.32 10.87
N TYR A 117 -5.32 -5.19 12.05
CA TYR A 117 -4.35 -4.13 12.32
C TYR A 117 -3.14 -4.20 11.38
N ASP A 118 -2.58 -5.38 11.14
CA ASP A 118 -1.45 -5.57 10.22
C ASP A 118 -1.81 -5.12 8.79
N HIS A 119 -3.04 -5.42 8.36
CA HIS A 119 -3.57 -4.96 7.08
C HIS A 119 -3.82 -3.44 7.04
N ASP A 120 -4.29 -2.84 8.13
CA ASP A 120 -4.46 -1.39 8.22
C ASP A 120 -3.11 -0.66 8.21
N VAL A 121 -2.08 -1.20 8.86
CA VAL A 121 -0.69 -0.68 8.77
C VAL A 121 -0.19 -0.77 7.33
N ALA A 122 -0.40 -1.89 6.65
CA ALA A 122 -0.05 -2.02 5.23
C ALA A 122 -0.81 -1.00 4.35
N SER A 123 -2.09 -0.75 4.65
CA SER A 123 -2.90 0.26 3.96
C SER A 123 -2.36 1.67 4.19
N ALA A 124 -2.02 2.02 5.43
CA ALA A 124 -1.47 3.31 5.81
C ALA A 124 -0.12 3.56 5.11
N ASN A 125 0.77 2.57 5.12
CA ASN A 125 2.06 2.64 4.42
C ASN A 125 1.89 2.85 2.92
N ALA A 126 0.99 2.10 2.27
CA ALA A 126 0.72 2.25 0.85
C ALA A 126 0.09 3.63 0.51
N ARG A 127 -0.77 4.17 1.39
CA ARG A 127 -1.29 5.54 1.25
C ARG A 127 -0.21 6.60 1.39
N ALA A 128 0.72 6.40 2.33
CA ALA A 128 1.83 7.31 2.55
C ALA A 128 2.80 7.37 1.34
N GLN A 129 2.94 6.27 0.58
CA GLN A 129 3.78 6.24 -0.63
C GLN A 129 3.18 7.00 -1.84
N SER A 130 1.84 7.06 -1.95
CA SER A 130 1.18 7.74 -3.08
C SER A 130 1.59 9.22 -3.30
N PRO A 131 1.64 10.09 -2.28
CA PRO A 131 2.09 11.47 -2.47
C PRO A 131 3.57 11.57 -2.88
N PHE A 132 4.44 10.65 -2.43
CA PHE A 132 5.83 10.61 -2.88
C PHE A 132 5.93 10.36 -4.38
N TYR A 133 5.22 9.36 -4.91
CA TYR A 133 5.20 9.08 -6.34
C TYR A 133 4.57 10.22 -7.16
N LYS A 134 3.54 10.89 -6.64
CA LYS A 134 2.99 12.09 -7.30
C LYS A 134 3.96 13.27 -7.30
N MET A 135 4.79 13.41 -6.27
CA MET A 135 5.84 14.41 -6.23
C MET A 135 6.97 14.06 -7.21
N GLU A 136 7.36 12.79 -7.29
CA GLU A 136 8.32 12.29 -8.28
C GLU A 136 7.82 12.52 -9.72
N GLU A 137 6.54 12.29 -10.00
CA GLU A 137 5.93 12.63 -11.28
C GLU A 137 6.12 14.11 -11.62
N LYS A 138 5.78 15.01 -10.70
CA LYS A 138 5.92 16.45 -10.90
C LYS A 138 7.38 16.86 -11.10
N ASN A 139 8.27 16.34 -10.28
CA ASN A 139 9.70 16.61 -10.36
C ASN A 139 10.31 16.12 -11.67
N ALA A 140 9.95 14.90 -12.11
CA ALA A 140 10.41 14.36 -13.39
C ALA A 140 9.96 15.24 -14.55
N ARG A 141 8.69 15.67 -14.58
CA ARG A 141 8.20 16.62 -15.60
C ARG A 141 8.97 17.93 -15.57
N THR A 142 9.15 18.53 -14.40
CA THR A 142 9.87 19.80 -14.25
C THR A 142 11.35 19.67 -14.64
N ALA A 143 12.01 18.58 -14.25
CA ALA A 143 13.40 18.30 -14.62
C ALA A 143 13.55 18.11 -16.14
N GLY A 144 12.59 17.47 -16.80
CA GLY A 144 12.55 17.36 -18.25
C GLY A 144 12.51 18.71 -18.97
N TRP A 145 11.65 19.61 -18.49
CA TRP A 145 11.54 20.97 -19.03
C TRP A 145 12.75 21.84 -18.71
N LEU A 146 13.28 21.75 -17.49
CA LEU A 146 14.50 22.46 -17.09
C LEU A 146 15.72 21.99 -17.89
N GLY A 147 15.94 20.68 -17.99
CA GLY A 147 17.05 20.11 -18.77
C GLY A 147 16.95 20.44 -20.25
N ALA A 148 15.73 20.48 -20.80
CA ALA A 148 15.50 20.96 -22.16
C ALA A 148 15.82 22.45 -22.32
N GLY A 149 15.42 23.29 -21.37
CA GLY A 149 15.73 24.72 -21.34
C GLY A 149 17.22 25.01 -21.20
N GLU A 150 17.91 24.29 -20.30
CA GLU A 150 19.36 24.39 -20.11
C GLU A 150 20.14 23.92 -21.34
N THR A 151 19.67 22.86 -22.00
CA THR A 151 20.29 22.38 -23.25
C THR A 151 20.03 23.32 -24.42
N LEU A 152 18.86 23.96 -24.50
CA LEU A 152 18.58 25.03 -25.46
C LEU A 152 19.45 26.26 -25.21
N LEU A 153 19.56 26.70 -23.95
CA LEU A 153 20.40 27.84 -23.56
C LEU A 153 21.89 27.55 -23.80
N GLY A 154 22.38 26.37 -23.41
CA GLY A 154 23.75 25.94 -23.62
C GLY A 154 24.07 25.71 -25.10
N GLY A 155 23.12 25.19 -25.87
CA GLY A 155 23.22 25.07 -27.32
C GLY A 155 23.27 26.43 -28.03
N GLY A 156 22.39 27.35 -27.64
CA GLY A 156 22.37 28.73 -28.14
C GLY A 156 23.63 29.52 -27.76
N ALA A 157 24.14 29.34 -26.54
CA ALA A 157 25.38 29.97 -26.09
C ALA A 157 26.60 29.44 -26.87
N LYS A 158 26.68 28.12 -27.12
CA LYS A 158 27.74 27.52 -27.95
C LYS A 158 27.67 27.97 -29.41
N ALA A 159 26.48 28.08 -29.98
CA ALA A 159 26.29 28.62 -31.32
C ALA A 159 26.70 30.09 -31.40
N TYR A 160 26.32 30.90 -30.42
CA TYR A 160 26.68 32.32 -30.34
C TYR A 160 28.18 32.55 -30.10
N SER A 161 28.83 31.76 -29.23
CA SER A 161 30.28 31.83 -29.01
C SER A 161 31.08 31.38 -30.24
N SER A 162 30.59 30.37 -30.97
CA SER A 162 31.20 29.91 -32.21
C SER A 162 31.10 30.97 -33.31
N HIS A 163 29.95 31.66 -33.44
CA HIS A 163 29.82 32.84 -34.30
C HIS A 163 30.81 33.95 -33.92
N LYS A 164 30.93 34.31 -32.63
CA LYS A 164 31.84 35.40 -32.20
C LYS A 164 33.32 35.04 -32.34
N GLY A 165 33.70 33.77 -32.14
CA GLY A 165 35.07 33.28 -32.38
C GLY A 165 35.45 33.22 -33.85
N LEU A 166 34.48 33.17 -34.77
CA LEU A 166 34.66 33.21 -36.23
C LEU A 166 34.78 34.63 -36.81
N ASN A 167 34.81 35.67 -35.96
CA ASN A 167 35.12 37.04 -36.38
C ASN A 167 36.42 37.56 -35.72
N PRO A 168 37.59 36.93 -35.95
CA PRO A 168 38.85 37.63 -35.73
C PRO A 168 38.94 38.74 -36.78
N ARG A 169 39.07 39.99 -36.31
CA ARG A 169 39.60 41.07 -37.14
C ARG A 169 41.06 40.79 -37.48
#